data_AF-A0A374BJ83-F1
#
_entry.id   AF-A0A374BJ83-F1
#
_cell.length_a   1.000
_cell.length_b   1.000
_cell.length_c   1.000
_cell.angle_alpha   90.00
_cell.angle_beta   90.00
_cell.angle_gamma   90.00
#
_symmetry.space_group_name_H-M   'P 1'
#
loop_
_entity.id
_entity.type
_entity.pdbx_description
1 polymer ?
#
loop_
_entity_poly.entity_id
_entity_poly.type
_entity_poly.pdbx_seq_one_letter_code
_entity_poly.pdbx_strand_id
1 'polypeptide(L)' 'FKYVEIAKFNKTEEELDTLYDKWLYVLKNLSRLDKRPAALKEKVFTKLFEEAEIAKFTPTELKEYEDSLKAYRDV' A
#
# COMPACT_ATOMS: atom_id res chain seq x y z
N PHE A 1 5.58 -25.93 -4.86
CA PHE A 1 5.83 -24.60 -5.46
C PHE A 1 4.49 -24.03 -5.94
N LYS A 2 4.11 -22.80 -5.55
CA LYS A 2 2.92 -22.11 -6.10
C LYS A 2 3.41 -21.04 -7.07
N TYR A 3 3.14 -21.23 -8.37
CA TYR A 3 3.38 -20.19 -9.37
C TYR A 3 2.17 -19.26 -9.38
N VAL A 4 2.42 -17.96 -9.25
CA VAL A 4 1.41 -16.91 -9.36
C VAL A 4 1.61 -16.24 -10.70
N GLU A 5 0.69 -16.47 -11.64
CA GLU A 5 0.70 -15.76 -12.91
C GLU A 5 -0.03 -14.42 -12.76
N ILE A 6 0.67 -13.40 -12.26
CA ILE A 6 0.15 -12.02 -12.12
C ILE A 6 -0.40 -11.52 -13.47
N ALA A 7 0.17 -11.97 -14.59
CA ALA A 7 -0.29 -11.64 -15.94
C ALA A 7 -1.75 -12.03 -16.22
N LYS A 8 -2.26 -13.09 -15.59
CA LYS A 8 -3.66 -13.54 -15.74
C LYS A 8 -4.62 -12.93 -14.73
N PHE A 9 -4.12 -12.17 -13.76
CA PHE A 9 -4.95 -11.54 -12.74
C PHE A 9 -5.66 -10.31 -13.30
N ASN A 10 -6.95 -10.41 -13.62
CA ASN A 10 -7.72 -9.33 -14.24
C ASN A 10 -8.93 -8.88 -13.40
N LYS A 11 -8.95 -9.24 -12.12
CA LYS A 11 -10.03 -8.86 -11.20
C LYS A 11 -10.04 -7.35 -10.95
N THR A 12 -11.23 -6.76 -10.90
CA THR A 12 -11.46 -5.37 -10.48
C THR A 12 -11.51 -5.24 -8.95
N GLU A 13 -11.59 -4.02 -8.42
CA GLU A 13 -11.66 -3.79 -6.96
C GLU A 13 -12.86 -4.47 -6.30
N GLU A 14 -13.98 -4.55 -7.02
CA GLU A 14 -15.23 -5.16 -6.55
C GLU A 14 -15.15 -6.70 -6.51
N GLU A 15 -14.20 -7.29 -7.23
CA GLU A 15 -14.01 -8.74 -7.36
C GLU A 15 -12.92 -9.27 -6.39
N LEU A 16 -12.40 -8.41 -5.50
CA LEU A 16 -11.36 -8.76 -4.53
C LEU A 16 -11.93 -9.46 -3.28
N ASP A 17 -12.36 -10.70 -3.46
CA ASP A 17 -12.99 -11.50 -2.40
C ASP A 17 -12.00 -12.01 -1.35
N THR A 18 -10.78 -12.36 -1.77
CA THR A 18 -9.79 -12.98 -0.87
C THR A 18 -8.60 -12.08 -0.58
N LEU A 19 -7.94 -12.29 0.56
CA LEU A 19 -6.69 -11.60 0.88
C LEU A 19 -5.62 -11.83 -0.20
N TYR A 20 -5.64 -13.01 -0.82
CA TYR A 20 -4.75 -13.33 -1.94
C TYR A 20 -5.04 -12.46 -3.17
N ASP A 21 -6.31 -12.32 -3.57
CA ASP A 21 -6.70 -11.44 -4.69
C ASP A 21 -6.25 -9.99 -4.42
N LYS A 22 -6.41 -9.53 -3.18
CA LYS A 22 -5.99 -8.20 -2.74
C LYS A 22 -4.47 -8.00 -2.88
N TRP A 23 -3.67 -8.98 -2.48
CA TRP A 23 -2.22 -8.94 -2.68
C TRP A 23 -1.83 -8.91 -4.16
N LEU A 24 -2.48 -9.69 -5.01
CA LEU A 24 -2.21 -9.66 -6.44
C LEU A 24 -2.59 -8.32 -7.08
N TYR A 25 -3.73 -7.76 -6.69
CA TYR A 25 -4.17 -6.45 -7.15
C TYR A 25 -3.17 -5.35 -6.76
N VAL A 26 -2.69 -5.36 -5.50
CA VAL A 26 -1.68 -4.43 -5.02
C VAL A 26 -0.40 -4.55 -5.85
N LEU A 27 0.15 -5.75 -6.01
CA LEU A 27 1.40 -5.96 -6.73
C LEU A 27 1.29 -5.57 -8.22
N LYS A 28 0.14 -5.83 -8.85
CA LYS A 28 -0.11 -5.49 -10.26
C LYS A 28 -0.26 -3.97 -10.47
N ASN A 29 -0.87 -3.26 -9.52
CA ASN A 29 -1.24 -1.85 -9.66
C ASN A 29 -0.38 -0.90 -8.81
N LEU A 30 0.69 -1.39 -8.17
CA LEU A 30 1.47 -0.64 -7.17
C LEU A 30 1.96 0.72 -7.67
N SER A 31 2.43 0.80 -8.91
CA SER A 31 2.92 2.05 -9.50
C SER A 31 1.83 3.09 -9.78
N ARG A 32 0.55 2.70 -9.79
CA ARG A 32 -0.61 3.54 -10.12
C ARG A 32 -1.58 3.70 -8.94
N LEU A 33 -1.28 3.08 -7.81
CA LEU A 33 -2.04 3.22 -6.56
C LEU A 33 -1.70 4.58 -5.93
N ASP A 34 -2.32 5.64 -6.44
CA ASP A 34 -2.18 7.00 -5.89
C ASP A 34 -3.07 7.22 -4.67
N LYS A 35 -4.14 6.43 -4.53
CA LYS A 35 -5.02 6.43 -3.37
C LYS A 35 -5.29 4.99 -2.96
N ARG A 36 -5.49 4.77 -1.66
CA ARG A 36 -5.84 3.46 -1.11
C ARG A 36 -7.27 3.07 -1.53
N PRO A 37 -7.44 1.98 -2.31
CA PRO A 37 -8.74 1.42 -2.66
C PRO A 37 -9.58 1.07 -1.45
N ALA A 38 -10.90 1.16 -1.59
CA ALA A 38 -11.81 0.79 -0.52
C ALA A 38 -11.69 -0.70 -0.14
N ALA A 39 -11.37 -1.55 -1.13
CA ALA A 39 -11.15 -2.98 -0.95
C ALA A 39 -9.85 -3.32 -0.21
N LEU A 40 -8.94 -2.36 0.01
CA LEU A 40 -7.62 -2.55 0.64
C LEU A 40 -7.50 -1.82 2.00
N LYS A 41 -8.57 -1.81 2.78
CA LYS A 41 -8.63 -1.16 4.10
C LYS A 41 -8.10 -2.04 5.24
N GLU A 42 -7.76 -3.29 4.97
CA GLU A 42 -7.23 -4.20 5.98
C GLU A 42 -5.92 -3.72 6.57
N LYS A 43 -5.75 -3.90 7.89
CA LYS A 43 -4.56 -3.47 8.63
C LYS A 43 -3.24 -3.99 8.06
N VAL A 44 -3.27 -5.15 7.39
CA VAL A 44 -2.09 -5.74 6.76
C VAL A 44 -1.53 -4.88 5.63
N PHE A 45 -2.37 -4.07 4.97
CA PHE A 45 -1.94 -3.14 3.92
C PHE A 45 -1.53 -1.76 4.47
N THR A 46 -1.85 -1.44 5.72
CA THR A 46 -1.53 -0.13 6.31
C THR A 46 -0.04 0.19 6.17
N LYS A 47 0.83 -0.73 6.62
CA LYS A 47 2.27 -0.54 6.52
C LYS A 47 2.75 -0.40 5.07
N LEU A 48 2.18 -1.17 4.13
CA LEU A 48 2.55 -1.09 2.72
C LEU A 48 2.29 0.30 2.14
N PHE A 49 1.13 0.89 2.46
CA PHE A 49 0.78 2.22 1.97
C PHE A 49 1.53 3.34 2.71
N GLU A 50 1.80 3.19 4.01
CA GLU A 50 2.66 4.13 4.75
C GLU A 50 4.06 4.22 4.14
N GLU A 51 4.69 3.07 3.89
CA GLU A 51 6.03 3.01 3.28
C GLU A 51 6.02 3.56 1.84
N ALA A 52 4.95 3.30 1.07
CA ALA A 52 4.81 3.82 -0.28
C ALA A 52 4.60 5.34 -0.32
N GLU A 53 3.87 5.91 0.65
CA GLU A 53 3.71 7.36 0.79
C GLU A 53 5.04 8.02 1.17
N ILE A 54 5.77 7.47 2.15
CA ILE A 54 7.10 7.97 2.54
C ILE A 54 8.08 7.92 1.37
N ALA A 55 8.05 6.86 0.56
CA ALA A 55 8.91 6.75 -0.64
C ALA A 55 8.60 7.81 -1.71
N LYS A 56 7.41 8.43 -1.69
CA LYS A 56 7.03 9.53 -2.59
C LYS A 56 7.41 10.92 -2.05
N PHE A 57 7.87 11.03 -0.80
CA PHE A 57 8.17 12.32 -0.19
C PHE A 57 9.39 13.00 -0.82
N THR A 58 9.28 14.32 -0.97
CA THR A 58 10.42 15.20 -1.15
C THR A 58 11.26 15.25 0.13
N PRO A 59 12.53 15.69 0.07
CA PRO A 59 13.36 15.81 1.27
C PRO A 59 12.74 16.66 2.38
N THR A 60 11.92 17.66 2.03
CA THR A 60 11.20 18.51 2.99
C THR A 60 10.06 17.75 3.66
N GLU A 61 9.21 17.07 2.89
CA GLU A 61 8.09 16.26 3.42
C GLU A 61 8.59 15.11 4.30
N LEU A 62 9.73 14.51 3.93
CA LEU A 62 10.37 13.48 4.74
C LEU A 62 10.80 14.01 6.12
N LYS A 63 11.40 15.20 6.15
CA LYS A 63 11.81 15.85 7.40
C LYS A 63 10.62 16.19 8.28
N GLU A 64 9.55 16.75 7.71
CA GLU A 64 8.31 17.05 8.46
C GLU A 64 7.65 15.78 9.03
N TYR A 65 7.66 14.69 8.26
CA TYR A 65 7.18 13.39 8.72
C TYR A 65 8.01 12.84 9.88
N GLU A 66 9.35 12.88 9.79
CA GLU A 66 10.24 12.46 10.87
C GLU A 66 10.05 13.28 12.15
N ASP A 67 9.86 14.60 12.02
CA ASP A 67 9.62 15.49 13.16
C ASP A 67 8.26 15.22 13.80
N SER A 68 7.23 14.88 13.01
CA SER A 68 5.92 14.46 13.54
C SER A 68 6.02 13.16 14.36
N LEU A 69 6.84 12.20 13.92
CA LEU A 69 7.07 10.93 14.63
C LEU A 69 7.82 11.12 15.94
N LYS A 70 8.75 12.09 16.02
CA LYS A 70 9.45 12.42 17.27
C LYS A 70 8.48 13.00 18.30
N ALA A 71 7.56 13.87 17.87
CA ALA A 71 6.56 14.45 18.76
C ALA A 71 5.67 13.40 19.44
N TYR A 72 5.41 12.25 18.81
CA TYR A 72 4.69 11.13 19.42
C TYR A 72 5.55 10.28 20.38
N ARG A 73 6.88 10.32 20.26
CA ARG A 73 7.81 9.54 21.11
C ARG A 73 8.23 10.28 22.38
N ASP A 74 8.13 11.60 22.38
CA ASP A 74 8.50 12.46 23.51
C ASP A 74 7.35 12.67 24.52
N VAL A 75 6.24 11.92 24.38
CA VAL A 75 5.08 11.89 25.30
C VAL A 75 5.08 10.63 26.15
#